data_AF-S6H7I0-F1
#
_entry.id   AF-S6H7I0-F1
#
_cell.length_a   1.000
_cell.length_b   1.000
_cell.length_c   1.000
_cell.angle_alpha   90.00
_cell.angle_beta   90.00
_cell.angle_gamma   90.00
#
_symmetry.space_group_name_H-M   'P 1'
#
loop_
_entity.id
_entity.type
_entity.pdbx_description
1 polymer ?
#
loop_
_entity_poly.entity_id
_entity_poly.type
_entity_poly.pdbx_seq_one_letter_code
_entity_poly.pdbx_strand_id
1 'polypeptide(L)'
;MGDRQPAPADFAAFTDAQSYWNNKWHCHALKIKPGEFYVSDQEIVITTVLGSCISVCAYDPTTGFGGMNHFMLPDNSHHSNPVRCTRYGMFAMEQLINELMKKGSICENLHLKVTGGGEMLQGVSAIGKENINFIEKFIADENLHLVSSDTGGDQGRRVAFFPSSGKMLVNKMSHRQDQCLIKEESEYRHKTDYQLDTQDVELF
;
A
#
# COMPACT_ATOMS: atom_id res chain seq x y z
N MET A 1 34.08 -0.77 -7.51
CA MET A 1 32.85 -1.10 -6.78
C MET A 1 32.40 0.20 -6.16
N GLY A 2 31.28 0.80 -6.62
CA GLY A 2 30.80 2.05 -6.05
C GLY A 2 30.36 1.82 -4.61
N ASP A 3 30.80 2.68 -3.69
CA ASP A 3 30.47 2.55 -2.28
C ASP A 3 28.96 2.58 -2.09
N ARG A 4 28.44 1.61 -1.33
CA ARG A 4 27.03 1.57 -0.95
C ARG A 4 26.75 2.78 -0.08
N GLN A 5 25.81 3.63 -0.49
CA GLN A 5 25.34 4.72 0.36
C GLN A 5 24.77 4.15 1.66
N PRO A 6 24.89 4.86 2.80
CA PRO A 6 24.26 4.45 4.05
C PRO A 6 22.73 4.42 3.89
N ALA A 7 22.06 3.55 4.65
CA ALA A 7 20.61 3.51 4.65
C ALA A 7 20.04 4.84 5.21
N PRO A 8 18.87 5.28 4.72
CA PRO A 8 18.17 6.43 5.30
C PRO A 8 17.95 6.23 6.82
N ALA A 9 18.13 7.27 7.62
CA ALA A 9 18.07 7.16 9.09
C ALA A 9 16.68 6.74 9.60
N ASP A 10 15.64 7.12 8.89
CA ASP A 10 14.24 6.80 9.17
C ASP A 10 13.87 5.34 8.84
N PHE A 11 14.74 4.58 8.16
CA PHE A 11 14.57 3.13 8.05
C PHE A 11 14.64 2.41 9.40
N ALA A 12 15.20 3.06 10.44
CA ALA A 12 15.24 2.52 11.81
C ALA A 12 13.84 2.26 12.41
N ALA A 13 12.78 2.86 11.85
CA ALA A 13 11.40 2.57 12.24
C ALA A 13 10.90 1.21 11.71
N PHE A 14 11.64 0.58 10.79
CA PHE A 14 11.31 -0.70 10.17
C PHE A 14 12.30 -1.78 10.59
N THR A 15 11.89 -3.04 10.46
CA THR A 15 12.77 -4.17 10.79
C THR A 15 13.91 -4.31 9.77
N ASP A 16 15.05 -4.85 10.20
CA ASP A 16 16.20 -5.16 9.32
C ASP A 16 15.85 -6.14 8.17
N ALA A 17 14.74 -6.87 8.30
CA ALA A 17 14.24 -7.75 7.24
C ALA A 17 13.42 -7.00 6.17
N GLN A 18 12.94 -5.78 6.47
CA GLN A 18 12.19 -4.92 5.55
C GLN A 18 13.11 -3.97 4.80
N SER A 19 14.20 -3.50 5.41
CA SER A 19 15.20 -2.66 4.77
C SER A 19 16.36 -3.50 4.22
N TYR A 20 16.72 -3.30 2.95
CA TYR A 20 17.81 -4.04 2.33
C TYR A 20 18.41 -3.29 1.15
N TRP A 21 19.67 -3.59 0.83
CA TRP A 21 20.29 -3.09 -0.40
C TRP A 21 19.80 -3.86 -1.62
N ASN A 22 19.28 -3.16 -2.63
CA ASN A 22 18.86 -3.77 -3.88
C ASN A 22 19.94 -3.63 -4.96
N ASN A 23 20.57 -4.75 -5.33
CA ASN A 23 21.62 -4.75 -6.35
C ASN A 23 21.14 -4.42 -7.76
N LYS A 24 19.86 -4.63 -8.09
CA LYS A 24 19.32 -4.36 -9.44
C LYS A 24 19.19 -2.87 -9.70
N TRP A 25 18.76 -2.11 -8.69
CA TRP A 25 18.54 -0.68 -8.79
C TRP A 25 19.65 0.16 -8.16
N HIS A 26 20.62 -0.50 -7.52
CA HIS A 26 21.75 0.15 -6.84
C HIS A 26 21.33 1.18 -5.80
N CYS A 27 20.26 0.88 -5.06
CA CYS A 27 19.71 1.73 -4.02
C CYS A 27 19.18 0.91 -2.84
N HIS A 28 18.86 1.60 -1.74
CA HIS A 28 18.15 0.99 -0.62
C HIS A 28 16.70 0.71 -0.97
N ALA A 29 16.22 -0.43 -0.52
CA ALA A 29 14.85 -0.86 -0.68
C ALA A 29 14.18 -1.03 0.68
N LEU A 30 12.91 -0.63 0.75
CA LEU A 30 12.06 -0.84 1.91
C LEU A 30 10.84 -1.67 1.50
N LYS A 31 10.64 -2.83 2.12
CA LYS A 31 9.45 -3.65 1.92
C LYS A 31 8.37 -3.28 2.94
N ILE A 32 7.27 -2.71 2.47
CA ILE A 32 6.11 -2.41 3.31
C ILE A 32 5.08 -3.54 3.27
N LYS A 33 4.38 -3.73 4.39
CA LYS A 33 3.34 -4.74 4.65
C LYS A 33 1.97 -4.06 4.79
N PRO A 34 0.86 -4.84 4.79
CA PRO A 34 -0.46 -4.28 5.06
C PRO A 34 -0.50 -3.46 6.37
N GLY A 35 -1.06 -2.26 6.30
CA GLY A 35 -1.13 -1.28 7.40
C GLY A 35 0.08 -0.35 7.50
N GLU A 36 1.12 -0.58 6.70
CA GLU A 36 2.32 0.27 6.66
C GLU A 36 2.27 1.23 5.46
N PHE A 37 2.97 2.36 5.61
CA PHE A 37 3.23 3.30 4.53
C PHE A 37 4.63 3.91 4.73
N TYR A 38 5.17 4.51 3.67
CA TYR A 38 6.45 5.21 3.75
C TYR A 38 6.50 6.36 2.73
N VAL A 39 7.17 7.46 3.09
CA VAL A 39 7.32 8.68 2.30
C VAL A 39 8.79 9.07 2.26
N SER A 40 9.31 9.46 1.10
CA SER A 40 10.70 9.89 0.94
C SER A 40 10.87 10.74 -0.33
N ASP A 41 11.94 11.53 -0.38
CA ASP A 41 12.48 12.22 -1.56
C ASP A 41 13.81 11.60 -2.01
N GLN A 42 14.30 10.58 -1.30
CA GLN A 42 15.61 9.98 -1.56
C GLN A 42 15.57 8.95 -2.68
N GLU A 43 16.74 8.66 -3.25
CA GLU A 43 16.94 7.59 -4.25
C GLU A 43 16.85 6.21 -3.60
N ILE A 44 15.63 5.82 -3.25
CA ILE A 44 15.30 4.51 -2.68
C ILE A 44 14.17 3.85 -3.49
N VAL A 45 13.82 2.63 -3.13
CA VAL A 45 12.65 1.95 -3.68
C VAL A 45 11.76 1.40 -2.57
N ILE A 46 10.48 1.70 -2.63
CA ILE A 46 9.49 1.09 -1.75
C ILE A 46 8.90 -0.11 -2.50
N THR A 47 8.88 -1.27 -1.87
CA THR A 47 8.42 -2.52 -2.49
C THR A 47 7.29 -3.14 -1.69
N THR A 48 6.38 -3.80 -2.39
CA THR A 48 5.37 -4.62 -1.73
C THR A 48 4.85 -5.72 -2.64
N VAL A 49 4.07 -6.63 -2.07
CA VAL A 49 3.40 -7.73 -2.78
C VAL A 49 1.92 -7.66 -2.45
N LEU A 50 1.08 -7.64 -3.49
CA LEU A 50 -0.36 -7.43 -3.38
C LEU A 50 -1.10 -8.60 -4.01
N GLY A 51 -2.02 -9.20 -3.26
CA GLY A 51 -3.10 -10.01 -3.80
C GLY A 51 -4.36 -9.16 -3.81
N SER A 52 -5.24 -9.41 -2.85
CA SER A 52 -6.50 -8.66 -2.67
C SER A 52 -6.28 -7.24 -2.15
N CYS A 53 -5.16 -6.96 -1.47
CA CYS A 53 -4.80 -5.62 -0.98
C CYS A 53 -4.68 -4.57 -2.10
N ILE A 54 -4.71 -3.30 -1.71
CA ILE A 54 -4.40 -2.16 -2.58
C ILE A 54 -3.19 -1.41 -2.07
N SER A 55 -2.37 -0.94 -3.02
CA SER A 55 -1.33 0.05 -2.77
C SER A 55 -1.60 1.29 -3.60
N VAL A 56 -1.51 2.44 -2.95
CA VAL A 56 -1.52 3.75 -3.59
C VAL A 56 -0.13 4.33 -3.49
N CYS A 57 0.42 4.69 -4.66
CA CYS A 57 1.65 5.44 -4.80
C CYS A 57 1.29 6.88 -5.11
N ALA A 58 1.72 7.83 -4.28
CA ALA A 58 1.51 9.26 -4.46
C ALA A 58 2.86 9.93 -4.71
N TYR A 59 2.90 10.90 -5.61
CA TYR A 59 4.10 11.66 -5.94
C TYR A 59 3.76 13.11 -6.24
N ASP A 60 4.45 14.04 -5.59
CA ASP A 60 4.40 15.46 -5.91
C ASP A 60 5.64 15.84 -6.77
N PRO A 61 5.48 16.15 -8.06
CA PRO A 61 6.59 16.55 -8.92
C PRO A 61 7.18 17.92 -8.56
N THR A 62 6.46 18.76 -7.83
CA THR A 62 6.92 20.09 -7.39
C THR A 62 7.87 19.98 -6.21
N THR A 63 7.58 19.11 -5.24
CA THR A 63 8.44 18.92 -4.05
C THR A 63 9.46 17.81 -4.22
N GLY A 64 9.22 16.87 -5.14
CA GLY A 64 10.04 15.67 -5.31
C GLY A 64 9.75 14.57 -4.30
N PHE A 65 8.82 14.78 -3.36
CA PHE A 65 8.41 13.76 -2.41
C PHE A 65 7.41 12.79 -3.01
N GLY A 66 7.61 11.51 -2.71
CA GLY A 66 6.63 10.47 -3.00
C GLY A 66 6.48 9.52 -1.83
N GLY A 67 5.37 8.79 -1.83
CA GLY A 67 5.14 7.75 -0.85
C GLY A 67 4.25 6.64 -1.38
N MET A 68 4.27 5.53 -0.67
CA MET A 68 3.47 4.35 -0.99
C MET A 68 2.86 3.81 0.29
N ASN A 69 1.56 3.52 0.26
CA ASN A 69 0.88 2.77 1.32
C ASN A 69 0.58 1.33 0.87
N HIS A 70 0.18 0.50 1.83
CA HIS A 70 -0.39 -0.82 1.56
C HIS A 70 -1.54 -1.02 2.53
N PHE A 71 -2.77 -1.10 2.03
CA PHE A 71 -3.93 -1.35 2.87
C PHE A 71 -4.75 -2.55 2.37
N MET A 72 -5.48 -3.15 3.29
CA MET A 72 -6.47 -4.18 3.06
C MET A 72 -7.69 -3.85 3.93
N LEU A 73 -8.88 -3.78 3.35
CA LEU A 73 -10.09 -3.63 4.15
C LEU A 73 -10.37 -4.93 4.94
N PRO A 74 -10.93 -4.82 6.16
CA PRO A 74 -11.42 -5.97 6.90
C PRO A 74 -12.61 -6.62 6.19
N ASP A 75 -12.91 -7.88 6.52
CA ASP A 75 -13.98 -8.62 5.83
C ASP A 75 -15.37 -8.11 6.24
N ASN A 76 -16.19 -7.73 5.25
CA ASN A 76 -17.59 -7.32 5.43
C ASN A 76 -18.57 -8.49 5.67
N SER A 77 -18.13 -9.75 5.54
CA SER A 77 -19.01 -10.91 5.55
C SER A 77 -19.54 -11.32 6.94
N HIS A 78 -18.86 -10.93 8.03
CA HIS A 78 -19.12 -11.44 9.39
C HIS A 78 -19.66 -10.39 10.38
N HIS A 79 -20.59 -9.52 9.97
CA HIS A 79 -21.14 -8.44 10.81
C HIS A 79 -20.20 -7.25 11.09
N SER A 80 -19.09 -7.13 10.36
CA SER A 80 -18.32 -5.89 10.43
C SER A 80 -19.16 -4.74 9.85
N ASN A 81 -19.26 -3.66 10.61
CA ASN A 81 -20.02 -2.48 10.22
C ASN A 81 -19.35 -1.86 8.97
N PRO A 82 -20.05 -1.65 7.84
CA PRO A 82 -19.47 -1.05 6.63
C PRO A 82 -18.73 0.29 6.87
N VAL A 83 -19.13 1.01 7.93
CA VAL A 83 -18.46 2.23 8.39
C VAL A 83 -17.04 1.92 8.91
N ARG A 84 -16.83 0.80 9.60
CA ARG A 84 -15.52 0.37 10.14
C ARG A 84 -14.53 0.09 9.01
N CYS A 85 -14.95 -0.64 7.97
CA CYS A 85 -14.10 -0.95 6.82
C CYS A 85 -13.68 0.34 6.09
N THR A 86 -14.65 1.21 5.78
CA THR A 86 -14.37 2.50 5.15
C THR A 86 -13.39 3.34 5.98
N ARG A 87 -13.53 3.39 7.32
CA ARG A 87 -12.60 4.11 8.21
C ARG A 87 -11.16 3.60 8.12
N TYR A 88 -10.96 2.29 7.98
CA TYR A 88 -9.63 1.72 7.85
C TYR A 88 -8.94 2.19 6.56
N GLY A 89 -9.64 2.10 5.43
CA GLY A 89 -9.14 2.57 4.15
C GLY A 89 -8.87 4.08 4.15
N MET A 90 -9.78 4.88 4.72
CA MET A 90 -9.62 6.33 4.84
C MET A 90 -8.38 6.67 5.67
N PHE A 91 -8.20 6.03 6.83
CA PHE A 91 -7.04 6.23 7.67
C PHE A 91 -5.72 5.95 6.94
N ALA A 92 -5.65 4.87 6.15
CA ALA A 92 -4.45 4.55 5.37
C ALA A 92 -4.14 5.59 4.27
N MET A 93 -5.15 6.19 3.66
CA MET A 93 -4.99 7.26 2.67
C MET A 93 -4.62 8.58 3.33
N GLU A 94 -5.31 8.95 4.41
CA GLU A 94 -5.04 10.16 5.19
C GLU A 94 -3.62 10.18 5.73
N GLN A 95 -3.11 9.07 6.29
CA GLN A 95 -1.74 9.00 6.77
C GLN A 95 -0.72 9.30 5.67
N LEU A 96 -0.89 8.69 4.49
CA LEU A 96 0.01 8.91 3.35
C LEU A 96 -0.01 10.37 2.88
N ILE A 97 -1.21 10.91 2.63
CA ILE A 97 -1.39 12.28 2.12
C ILE A 97 -0.90 13.30 3.15
N ASN A 98 -1.27 13.15 4.42
CA ASN A 98 -0.86 14.07 5.47
C ASN A 98 0.65 14.08 5.68
N GLU A 99 1.33 12.92 5.60
CA GLU A 99 2.79 12.90 5.67
C GLU A 99 3.43 13.58 4.46
N LEU A 100 2.90 13.42 3.24
CA LEU A 100 3.37 14.18 2.07
C LEU A 100 3.16 15.69 2.24
N MET A 101 2.02 16.10 2.79
CA MET A 101 1.72 17.51 3.07
C MET A 101 2.63 18.10 4.14
N LYS A 102 2.98 17.34 5.19
CA LYS A 102 3.98 17.76 6.19
C LYS A 102 5.36 17.97 5.57
N LYS A 103 5.66 17.34 4.44
CA LYS A 103 6.90 17.56 3.66
C LYS A 103 6.78 18.69 2.63
N GLY A 104 5.67 19.43 2.64
CA GLY A 104 5.44 20.61 1.80
C GLY A 104 4.67 20.32 0.52
N SER A 105 4.21 19.09 0.30
CA SER A 105 3.35 18.77 -0.85
C SER A 105 1.97 19.40 -0.68
N ILE A 106 1.28 19.66 -1.77
CA ILE A 106 -0.13 20.04 -1.75
C ILE A 106 -0.96 18.98 -2.46
N CYS A 107 -2.20 18.79 -2.01
CA CYS A 107 -3.06 17.69 -2.45
C CYS A 107 -3.27 17.71 -3.98
N GLU A 108 -3.44 18.90 -4.55
CA GLU A 108 -3.70 19.16 -5.96
C GLU A 108 -2.52 18.76 -6.88
N ASN A 109 -1.31 18.70 -6.34
CA ASN A 109 -0.11 18.32 -7.09
C ASN A 109 0.14 16.80 -7.05
N LEU A 110 -0.57 16.05 -6.20
CA LEU A 110 -0.30 14.63 -6.01
C LEU A 110 -0.76 13.82 -7.22
N HIS A 111 0.23 13.22 -7.89
CA HIS A 111 0.01 12.22 -8.92
C HIS A 111 -0.14 10.84 -8.29
N LEU A 112 -1.35 10.28 -8.36
CA LEU A 112 -1.65 8.98 -7.79
C LEU A 112 -1.51 7.86 -8.81
N LYS A 113 -1.00 6.71 -8.35
CA LYS A 113 -1.00 5.44 -9.07
C LYS A 113 -1.51 4.35 -8.17
N VAL A 114 -2.41 3.52 -8.67
CA VAL A 114 -3.09 2.49 -7.86
C VAL A 114 -2.84 1.11 -8.44
N THR A 115 -2.55 0.14 -7.59
CA THR A 115 -2.42 -1.25 -8.03
C THR A 115 -2.83 -2.24 -6.94
N GLY A 116 -3.17 -3.48 -7.33
CA GLY A 116 -3.61 -4.54 -6.41
C GLY A 116 -5.04 -5.01 -6.69
N GLY A 117 -5.75 -5.47 -5.66
CA GLY A 117 -7.14 -5.91 -5.78
C GLY A 117 -7.33 -7.18 -6.61
N GLY A 118 -6.29 -8.00 -6.75
CA GLY A 118 -6.36 -9.27 -7.46
C GLY A 118 -7.12 -10.34 -6.67
N GLU A 119 -7.88 -11.16 -7.38
CA GLU A 119 -8.64 -12.28 -6.83
C GLU A 119 -7.96 -13.61 -7.20
N MET A 120 -6.95 -13.98 -6.41
CA MET A 120 -6.10 -15.16 -6.69
C MET A 120 -6.80 -16.50 -6.40
N LEU A 121 -7.93 -16.48 -5.70
CA LEU A 121 -8.74 -17.67 -5.43
C LEU A 121 -10.19 -17.38 -5.80
N GLN A 122 -10.64 -17.93 -6.93
CA GLN A 122 -11.99 -17.69 -7.44
C GLN A 122 -13.05 -18.10 -6.41
N GLY A 123 -13.95 -17.17 -6.07
CA GLY A 123 -15.17 -17.45 -5.31
C GLY A 123 -14.99 -17.56 -3.79
N VAL A 124 -13.83 -17.18 -3.24
CA VAL A 124 -13.57 -17.27 -1.80
C VAL A 124 -13.58 -15.92 -1.08
N SER A 125 -13.40 -14.80 -1.77
CA SER A 125 -13.70 -13.48 -1.17
C SER A 125 -13.82 -12.37 -2.22
N ALA A 126 -14.83 -11.50 -2.09
CA ALA A 126 -14.98 -10.30 -2.91
C ALA A 126 -14.08 -9.12 -2.46
N ILE A 127 -13.14 -9.37 -1.54
CA ILE A 127 -12.33 -8.34 -0.86
C ILE A 127 -11.55 -7.49 -1.87
N GLY A 128 -10.94 -8.11 -2.88
CA GLY A 128 -10.21 -7.38 -3.92
C GLY A 128 -11.10 -6.35 -4.62
N LYS A 129 -12.34 -6.73 -4.95
CA LYS A 129 -13.34 -5.85 -5.56
C LYS A 129 -13.78 -4.74 -4.60
N GLU A 130 -13.97 -5.05 -3.32
CA GLU A 130 -14.33 -4.05 -2.31
C GLU A 130 -13.22 -3.02 -2.09
N ASN A 131 -11.97 -3.47 -2.03
CA ASN A 131 -10.80 -2.59 -1.93
C ASN A 131 -10.69 -1.66 -3.14
N ILE A 132 -10.95 -2.18 -4.35
CA ILE A 132 -10.98 -1.39 -5.60
C ILE A 132 -12.10 -0.36 -5.56
N ASN A 133 -13.33 -0.78 -5.25
CA ASN A 133 -14.47 0.14 -5.19
C ASN A 133 -14.24 1.26 -4.17
N PHE A 134 -13.66 0.93 -3.02
CA PHE A 134 -13.30 1.91 -2.00
C PHE A 134 -12.31 2.94 -2.54
N ILE A 135 -11.19 2.51 -3.13
CA ILE A 135 -10.15 3.46 -3.56
C ILE A 135 -10.60 4.31 -4.74
N GLU A 136 -11.34 3.74 -5.70
CA GLU A 136 -11.89 4.49 -6.82
C GLU A 136 -12.87 5.56 -6.33
N LYS A 137 -13.73 5.21 -5.37
CA LYS A 137 -14.63 6.18 -4.75
C LYS A 137 -13.88 7.26 -3.98
N PHE A 138 -12.91 6.88 -3.14
CA PHE A 138 -12.11 7.82 -2.36
C PHE A 138 -11.42 8.86 -3.26
N ILE A 139 -10.78 8.40 -4.34
CA ILE A 139 -10.12 9.29 -5.30
C ILE A 139 -11.10 10.24 -5.97
N ALA A 140 -12.29 9.77 -6.34
CA ALA A 140 -13.32 10.59 -6.95
C ALA A 140 -13.91 11.63 -5.99
N ASP A 141 -14.22 11.21 -4.76
CA ASP A 141 -14.81 12.07 -3.72
C ASP A 141 -13.83 13.18 -3.28
N GLU A 142 -12.54 12.86 -3.18
CA GLU A 142 -11.47 13.81 -2.81
C GLU A 142 -10.88 14.57 -4.02
N ASN A 143 -11.39 14.33 -5.24
CA ASN A 143 -10.92 14.94 -6.49
C ASN A 143 -9.39 14.83 -6.70
N LEU A 144 -8.83 13.66 -6.41
CA LEU A 144 -7.40 13.38 -6.49
C LEU A 144 -6.99 13.01 -7.93
N HIS A 145 -5.79 13.42 -8.34
CA HIS A 145 -5.31 13.20 -9.70
C HIS A 145 -4.76 11.76 -9.89
N LEU A 146 -5.61 10.85 -10.36
CA LEU A 146 -5.23 9.49 -10.75
C LEU A 146 -4.54 9.47 -12.13
N VAL A 147 -3.25 9.15 -12.15
CA VAL A 147 -2.43 9.09 -13.36
C VAL A 147 -2.46 7.71 -14.02
N SER A 148 -2.54 6.64 -13.23
CA SER A 148 -2.59 5.27 -13.76
C SER A 148 -3.10 4.26 -12.74
N SER A 149 -3.79 3.22 -13.18
CA SER A 149 -4.21 2.09 -12.36
C SER A 149 -3.92 0.73 -13.02
N ASP A 150 -3.52 -0.26 -12.22
CA ASP A 150 -3.50 -1.69 -12.59
C ASP A 150 -4.10 -2.51 -11.44
N THR A 151 -5.41 -2.63 -11.45
CA THR A 151 -6.21 -3.28 -10.41
C THR A 151 -6.93 -4.53 -10.94
N GLY A 152 -7.39 -5.41 -10.04
CA GLY A 152 -8.21 -6.57 -10.39
C GLY A 152 -7.42 -7.73 -11.02
N GLY A 153 -8.11 -8.63 -11.73
CA GLY A 153 -7.52 -9.84 -12.31
C GLY A 153 -7.29 -10.95 -11.30
N ASP A 154 -6.65 -12.04 -11.72
CA ASP A 154 -6.54 -13.31 -10.99
C ASP A 154 -5.11 -13.61 -10.47
N GLN A 155 -4.21 -12.63 -10.54
CA GLN A 155 -2.79 -12.79 -10.18
C GLN A 155 -2.36 -11.80 -9.11
N GLY A 156 -1.47 -12.26 -8.22
CA GLY A 156 -0.74 -11.38 -7.33
C GLY A 156 0.20 -10.44 -8.10
N ARG A 157 0.62 -9.35 -7.46
CA ARG A 157 1.49 -8.32 -8.06
C ARG A 157 2.63 -7.98 -7.13
N ARG A 158 3.84 -7.91 -7.70
CA ARG A 158 4.98 -7.27 -7.04
C ARG A 158 5.10 -5.84 -7.52
N VAL A 159 5.14 -4.92 -6.57
CA VAL A 159 5.20 -3.49 -6.83
C VAL A 159 6.55 -2.96 -6.36
N ALA A 160 7.15 -2.11 -7.18
CA ALA A 160 8.32 -1.33 -6.83
C ALA A 160 8.09 0.13 -7.22
N PHE A 161 8.10 1.02 -6.24
CA PHE A 161 7.85 2.44 -6.40
C PHE A 161 9.10 3.25 -6.01
N PHE A 162 9.45 4.22 -6.83
CA PHE A 162 10.60 5.10 -6.65
C PHE A 162 10.09 6.48 -6.25
N PRO A 163 10.06 6.81 -4.95
CA PRO A 163 9.33 7.96 -4.45
C PRO A 163 9.91 9.29 -4.94
N SER A 164 11.22 9.40 -5.16
CA SER A 164 11.86 10.61 -5.70
C SER A 164 11.49 10.94 -7.15
N SER A 165 10.95 9.99 -7.90
CA SER A 165 10.64 10.15 -9.34
C SER A 165 9.19 9.85 -9.71
N GLY A 166 8.39 9.32 -8.77
CA GLY A 166 7.05 8.82 -9.03
C GLY A 166 6.99 7.58 -9.95
N LYS A 167 8.12 6.96 -10.29
CA LYS A 167 8.14 5.76 -11.15
C LYS A 167 7.58 4.55 -10.40
N MET A 168 6.72 3.80 -11.06
CA MET A 168 6.13 2.56 -10.53
C MET A 168 6.37 1.42 -11.51
N LEU A 169 6.82 0.27 -11.00
CA LEU A 169 6.94 -0.98 -11.73
C LEU A 169 6.02 -2.02 -11.10
N VAL A 170 5.23 -2.68 -11.92
CA VAL A 170 4.32 -3.75 -11.49
C VAL A 170 4.67 -5.02 -12.26
N ASN A 171 4.84 -6.12 -11.53
CA ASN A 171 5.08 -7.44 -12.11
C ASN A 171 4.03 -8.43 -11.61
N LYS A 172 3.24 -8.98 -12.54
CA LYS A 172 2.24 -10.00 -12.23
C LYS A 172 2.92 -11.33 -11.90
N MET A 173 2.42 -11.99 -10.87
CA MET A 173 3.01 -13.19 -10.31
C MET A 173 2.47 -14.46 -10.96
N SER A 174 3.26 -15.52 -10.87
CA SER A 174 2.82 -16.86 -11.29
C SER A 174 2.02 -17.54 -10.19
N HIS A 175 1.10 -18.43 -10.57
CA HIS A 175 0.23 -19.22 -9.68
C HIS A 175 0.92 -19.88 -8.46
N ARG A 176 2.17 -20.35 -8.58
CA ARG A 176 2.90 -20.93 -7.43
C ARG A 176 3.19 -19.92 -6.33
N GLN A 177 3.50 -18.68 -6.71
CA GLN A 177 3.83 -17.62 -5.76
C GLN A 177 2.56 -17.06 -5.09
N ASP A 178 1.43 -17.12 -5.79
CA ASP A 178 0.12 -16.72 -5.24
C ASP A 178 -0.25 -17.58 -4.03
N GLN A 179 0.05 -18.89 -4.02
CA GLN A 179 -0.26 -19.76 -2.87
C GLN A 179 0.41 -19.34 -1.55
N CYS A 180 1.60 -18.78 -1.60
CA CYS A 180 2.27 -18.27 -0.39
C CYS A 180 1.60 -16.97 0.08
N LEU A 181 1.30 -16.08 -0.88
CA LEU A 181 0.65 -14.80 -0.63
C LEU A 181 -0.75 -14.97 -0.05
N ILE A 182 -1.52 -15.94 -0.55
CA ILE A 182 -2.86 -16.26 -0.05
C ILE A 182 -2.83 -16.63 1.45
N LYS A 183 -1.80 -17.37 1.89
CA LYS A 183 -1.64 -17.72 3.31
C LYS A 183 -1.34 -16.48 4.15
N GLU A 184 -0.40 -15.65 3.68
CA GLU A 184 -0.04 -14.39 4.35
C GLU A 184 -1.24 -13.44 4.47
N GLU A 185 -2.04 -13.30 3.41
CA GLU A 185 -3.27 -12.48 3.40
C GLU A 185 -4.32 -13.03 4.36
N SER A 186 -4.57 -14.34 4.37
CA SER A 186 -5.54 -14.96 5.28
C SER A 186 -5.17 -14.81 6.76
N GLU A 187 -3.87 -14.88 7.08
CA GLU A 187 -3.38 -14.67 8.45
C GLU A 187 -3.48 -13.20 8.88
N TYR A 188 -3.13 -12.27 7.98
CA TYR A 188 -3.27 -10.84 8.26
C TYR A 188 -4.73 -10.47 8.51
N ARG A 189 -5.63 -10.95 7.67
CA ARG A 189 -7.08 -10.73 7.80
C ARG A 189 -7.60 -11.16 9.16
N HIS A 190 -7.31 -12.39 9.58
CA HIS A 190 -7.73 -12.89 10.91
C HIS A 190 -7.25 -12.00 12.07
N LYS A 191 -6.05 -11.41 11.96
CA LYS A 191 -5.51 -10.51 12.98
C LYS A 191 -6.22 -9.16 12.98
N THR A 192 -6.47 -8.58 11.80
CA THR A 192 -7.16 -7.29 11.67
C THR A 192 -8.60 -7.38 12.14
N ASP A 193 -9.32 -8.44 11.78
CA ASP A 193 -10.70 -8.66 12.23
C ASP A 193 -10.75 -8.82 13.76
N TYR A 194 -9.85 -9.63 14.34
CA TYR A 194 -9.75 -9.80 15.80
C TYR A 194 -9.44 -8.49 16.53
N GLN A 195 -8.52 -7.67 16.00
CA GLN A 195 -8.18 -6.39 16.61
C GLN A 195 -9.37 -5.42 16.61
N LEU A 196 -10.17 -5.39 15.54
CA LEU A 196 -11.36 -4.55 15.45
C LEU A 196 -12.47 -4.98 16.42
N ASP A 197 -12.58 -6.27 16.71
CA ASP A 197 -13.54 -6.78 17.71
C ASP A 197 -13.10 -6.43 19.15
N THR A 198 -11.80 -6.32 19.42
CA THR A 198 -11.27 -6.02 20.77
C THR A 198 -11.19 -4.53 21.10
N GLN A 199 -11.32 -3.63 20.13
CA GLN A 199 -11.27 -2.17 20.32
C GLN A 199 -12.65 -1.55 20.61
N ASP A 200 -13.60 -2.33 21.12
CA ASP A 200 -14.84 -1.79 21.71
C ASP A 200 -14.50 -1.04 23.01
N VAL A 201 -14.16 0.24 22.86
CA VAL A 201 -14.14 1.18 23.99
C VAL A 201 -15.60 1.54 24.29
N GLU A 202 -16.13 1.03 25.41
CA GLU A 202 -17.33 1.58 26.04
C GLU A 202 -17.12 3.08 26.29
N LEU A 203 -17.87 3.91 25.59
CA LEU A 203 -17.99 5.33 25.89
C LEU A 203 -19.04 5.47 27.00
N PHE A 204 -18.59 5.71 28.23
CA PHE A 204 -19.38 6.37 29.28
C PHE A 204 -19.11 7.87 29.27
#